data_AF-A0A078RCA0-F1
#
_entry.id   AF-A0A078RCA0-F1
#
_cell.length_a   1.000
_cell.length_b   1.000
_cell.length_c   1.000
_cell.angle_alpha   90.00
_cell.angle_beta   90.00
_cell.angle_gamma   90.00
#
_symmetry.space_group_name_H-M   'P 1'
#
loop_
_entity.id
_entity.type
_entity.pdbx_description
1 polymer ?
#
loop_
_entity_poly.entity_id
_entity_poly.type
_entity_poly.pdbx_seq_one_letter_code
_entity_poly.pdbx_strand_id
1 'polypeptide(L)'
;MGNKRDSFVRLNIRGVVSHKISTFQLLVAGDTIVNFEDINIQAFERVGGKQKKLCARIADNGQDSLLKQVVVSYGKVKSPGSIVDLMIEWCWPNMLNITDCDYTTLPNFLAGTVKHLKMSLECKEDIGFKSASIYKYKVGMDKAQLILDVDMSEITDTISYEEDNPLMNSTYILYYEVAR
;
A
#
# COMPACT_ATOMS: atom_id res chain seq x y z
N MET A 1 -18.05 -26.04 -6.36
CA MET A 1 -18.05 -24.83 -5.52
C MET A 1 -16.67 -24.73 -4.90
N GLY A 2 -15.81 -23.84 -5.40
CA GLY A 2 -14.49 -23.63 -4.81
C GLY A 2 -14.63 -22.93 -3.46
N ASN A 3 -13.87 -23.36 -2.46
CA ASN A 3 -13.85 -22.73 -1.15
C ASN A 3 -13.37 -21.28 -1.32
N LYS A 4 -14.23 -20.32 -0.97
CA LYS A 4 -13.85 -18.91 -0.88
C LYS A 4 -12.81 -18.78 0.23
N ARG A 5 -11.67 -18.18 -0.08
CA ARG A 5 -10.58 -17.92 0.87
C ARG A 5 -10.39 -16.43 1.02
N ASP A 6 -9.99 -16.02 2.20
CA ASP A 6 -9.60 -14.65 2.50
C ASP A 6 -8.26 -14.35 1.82
N SER A 7 -8.09 -13.14 1.29
CA SER A 7 -6.84 -12.71 0.66
C SER A 7 -6.06 -11.83 1.62
N PHE A 8 -4.92 -12.35 2.08
CA PHE A 8 -4.04 -11.63 3.00
C PHE A 8 -2.91 -10.97 2.20
N VAL A 9 -2.84 -9.65 2.30
CA VAL A 9 -1.82 -8.85 1.61
C VAL A 9 -1.00 -8.09 2.63
N ARG A 10 0.32 -8.07 2.41
CA ARG A 10 1.26 -7.25 3.19
C ARG A 10 1.95 -6.27 2.27
N LEU A 11 1.93 -5.01 2.66
CA LEU A 11 2.72 -3.95 2.08
C LEU A 11 3.87 -3.57 3.01
N ASN A 12 5.08 -3.62 2.50
CA ASN A 12 6.29 -3.16 3.16
C ASN A 12 6.75 -1.86 2.53
N ILE A 13 7.12 -0.89 3.37
CA ILE A 13 7.56 0.41 2.93
C ILE A 13 8.75 0.83 3.78
N ARG A 14 9.87 1.13 3.13
CA ARG A 14 11.02 1.70 3.80
C ARG A 14 11.46 2.98 3.10
N GLY A 15 11.65 4.03 3.89
CA GLY A 15 12.03 5.34 3.39
C GLY A 15 12.57 6.27 4.47
N VAL A 16 13.02 7.46 4.06
CA VAL A 16 13.54 8.51 4.95
C VAL A 16 12.60 9.70 4.94
N VAL A 17 12.15 10.14 6.12
CA VAL A 17 11.17 11.23 6.25
C VAL A 17 11.82 12.60 6.00
N SER A 18 11.14 13.48 5.26
CA SER A 18 11.61 14.84 4.94
C SER A 18 11.15 15.95 5.89
N HIS A 19 10.06 15.73 6.60
CA HIS A 19 9.43 16.68 7.49
C HIS A 19 9.00 15.98 8.78
N LYS A 20 8.46 16.72 9.75
CA LYS A 20 7.90 16.07 10.94
C LYS A 20 6.62 15.34 10.55
N ILE A 21 6.54 14.03 10.81
CA ILE A 21 5.32 13.25 10.63
C ILE A 21 4.90 12.59 11.93
N SER A 22 3.61 12.63 12.22
CA SER A 22 2.96 11.85 13.29
C SER A 22 2.09 10.73 12.71
N THR A 23 1.79 10.77 11.42
CA THR A 23 0.91 9.82 10.74
C THR A 23 1.41 9.49 9.33
N PHE A 24 1.04 8.32 8.84
CA PHE A 24 1.16 7.86 7.46
C PHE A 24 -0.25 7.54 6.93
N GLN A 25 -0.59 7.93 5.71
CA GLN A 25 -1.97 7.88 5.18
C GLN A 25 -2.10 7.11 3.86
N LEU A 26 -2.56 5.87 3.87
CA LEU A 26 -2.90 5.14 2.63
C LEU A 26 -4.26 5.65 2.09
N LEU A 27 -4.46 5.70 0.78
CA LEU A 27 -5.83 5.57 0.25
C LEU A 27 -5.96 4.20 -0.39
N VAL A 28 -6.98 3.46 0.01
CA VAL A 28 -7.33 2.17 -0.57
C VAL A 28 -8.63 2.36 -1.32
N ALA A 29 -8.67 1.86 -2.54
CA ALA A 29 -9.87 1.87 -3.34
C ALA A 29 -10.31 0.43 -3.60
N GLY A 30 -11.62 0.24 -3.59
CA GLY A 30 -12.26 -1.05 -3.88
C GLY A 30 -13.32 -0.84 -4.95
N ASP A 31 -13.68 -1.93 -5.63
CA ASP A 31 -14.87 -1.94 -6.46
C ASP A 31 -16.14 -1.87 -5.58
N THR A 32 -17.26 -1.49 -6.19
CA THR A 32 -18.64 -1.33 -5.69
C THR A 32 -19.20 -2.40 -4.74
N ILE A 33 -18.47 -3.49 -4.54
CA ILE A 33 -18.88 -4.66 -3.77
C ILE A 33 -18.10 -4.77 -2.44
N VAL A 34 -16.99 -4.05 -2.27
CA VAL A 34 -16.13 -4.20 -1.09
C VAL A 34 -16.53 -3.19 0.00
N ASN A 35 -17.21 -3.68 1.03
CA ASN A 35 -17.45 -2.87 2.22
C ASN A 35 -16.16 -2.76 3.05
N PHE A 36 -15.57 -1.58 3.03
CA PHE A 36 -14.41 -1.26 3.85
C PHE A 36 -14.68 -1.26 5.36
N GLU A 37 -15.93 -1.36 5.81
CA GLU A 37 -16.22 -1.51 7.24
C GLU A 37 -15.69 -2.84 7.80
N ASP A 38 -15.51 -3.85 6.94
CA ASP A 38 -15.09 -5.21 7.34
C ASP A 38 -13.60 -5.50 7.09
N ILE A 39 -12.84 -4.57 6.49
CA ILE A 39 -11.41 -4.80 6.21
C ILE A 39 -10.60 -4.71 7.52
N ASN A 40 -9.93 -5.81 7.88
CA ASN A 40 -9.06 -5.82 9.04
C ASN A 40 -7.66 -5.31 8.64
N ILE A 41 -7.31 -4.10 9.07
CA ILE A 41 -6.00 -3.50 8.79
C ILE A 41 -5.14 -3.45 10.04
N GLN A 42 -3.90 -3.91 9.91
CA GLN A 42 -2.88 -3.84 10.94
C GLN A 42 -1.66 -3.09 10.40
N ALA A 43 -1.03 -2.28 11.24
CA ALA A 43 0.19 -1.59 10.88
C ALA A 43 1.26 -1.78 11.96
N PHE A 44 2.50 -1.90 11.53
CA PHE A 44 3.66 -2.13 12.37
C PHE A 44 4.83 -1.30 11.91
N GLU A 45 5.60 -0.77 12.85
CA GLU A 45 6.91 -0.19 12.57
C GLU A 45 8.01 -1.20 12.95
N ARG A 46 9.00 -1.38 12.08
CA ARG A 46 10.21 -2.15 12.41
C ARG A 46 11.26 -1.24 13.03
N VAL A 47 11.62 -1.51 14.28
CA VAL A 47 12.65 -0.76 15.00
C VAL A 47 13.61 -1.75 15.67
N GLY A 48 14.89 -1.69 15.31
CA GLY A 48 15.92 -2.56 15.90
C GLY A 48 15.63 -4.06 15.73
N GLY A 49 15.08 -4.46 14.58
CA GLY A 49 14.72 -5.86 14.29
C GLY A 49 13.42 -6.34 14.94
N LYS A 50 12.69 -5.49 15.69
CA LYS A 50 11.41 -5.84 16.31
C LYS A 50 10.25 -5.14 15.60
N GLN A 51 9.11 -5.81 15.51
CA GLN A 51 7.85 -5.23 15.05
C GLN A 51 7.13 -4.57 16.22
N LYS A 52 6.82 -3.28 16.08
CA LYS A 52 6.03 -2.51 17.02
C LYS A 52 4.67 -2.19 16.39
N LYS A 53 3.59 -2.73 16.96
CA LYS A 53 2.23 -2.43 16.50
C LYS A 53 1.94 -0.93 16.60
N LEU A 54 1.41 -0.37 15.53
CA LEU A 54 0.95 1.01 15.42
C LEU A 54 -0.58 1.05 15.47
N CYS A 55 -1.13 2.23 15.75
CA CYS A 55 -2.56 2.46 15.61
C CYS A 55 -2.87 2.73 14.14
N ALA A 56 -3.61 1.85 13.48
CA ALA A 56 -4.17 2.06 12.15
C ALA A 56 -5.68 2.20 12.27
N ARG A 57 -6.27 3.15 11.53
CA ARG A 57 -7.72 3.32 11.46
C ARG A 57 -8.14 3.71 10.06
N ILE A 58 -9.35 3.31 9.69
CA ILE A 58 -10.02 3.81 8.49
C ILE A 58 -10.64 5.15 8.86
N ALA A 59 -10.32 6.18 8.10
CA ALA A 59 -10.84 7.53 8.25
C ALA A 59 -11.87 7.80 7.15
N ASP A 60 -13.09 8.13 7.59
CA ASP A 60 -14.15 8.59 6.71
C ASP A 60 -14.07 10.12 6.61
N ASN A 61 -13.25 10.61 5.68
CA ASN A 61 -13.07 12.05 5.45
C ASN A 61 -14.13 12.60 4.47
N GLY A 62 -15.34 12.03 4.45
CA GLY A 62 -16.37 12.36 3.47
C GLY A 62 -15.99 11.94 2.04
N GLN A 63 -15.20 10.88 1.91
CA GLN A 63 -14.86 10.30 0.61
C GLN A 63 -15.95 9.34 0.13
N ASP A 64 -15.99 9.08 -1.17
CA ASP A 64 -16.90 8.11 -1.79
C ASP A 64 -16.79 6.76 -1.06
N SER A 65 -17.89 6.01 -1.00
CA SER A 65 -17.96 4.63 -0.53
C SER A 65 -16.84 3.72 -1.09
N LEU A 66 -16.34 4.02 -2.28
CA LEU A 66 -15.29 3.27 -2.99
C LEU A 66 -13.86 3.62 -2.58
N LEU A 67 -13.65 4.73 -1.86
CA LEU A 67 -12.33 5.26 -1.51
C LEU A 67 -12.25 5.49 -0.01
N LYS A 68 -11.36 4.76 0.65
CA LYS A 68 -11.12 4.93 2.08
C LYS A 68 -9.69 5.33 2.37
N GLN A 69 -9.52 6.24 3.32
CA GLN A 69 -8.22 6.59 3.84
C GLN A 69 -7.86 5.72 5.04
N VAL A 70 -6.70 5.09 5.03
CA VAL A 70 -6.14 4.41 6.21
C VAL A 70 -5.10 5.32 6.83
N VAL A 71 -5.33 5.74 8.06
CA VAL A 71 -4.40 6.57 8.82
C VAL A 71 -3.66 5.70 9.84
N VAL A 72 -2.36 5.56 9.65
CA VAL A 72 -1.42 4.90 10.55
C VAL A 72 -0.73 5.94 11.41
N SER A 73 -0.86 5.87 12.73
CA SER A 73 -0.30 6.84 13.68
C SER A 73 0.96 6.29 14.35
N TYR A 74 2.04 7.08 14.33
CA TYR A 74 3.26 6.76 15.05
C TYR A 74 3.13 7.10 16.53
N GLY A 75 3.65 6.24 17.40
CA GLY A 75 3.67 6.52 18.85
C GLY A 75 4.58 7.69 19.26
N LYS A 76 5.46 8.15 18.37
CA LYS A 76 6.29 9.35 18.52
C LYS A 76 6.42 10.04 17.17
N VAL A 77 6.41 11.37 17.16
CA VAL A 77 6.68 12.18 15.96
C VAL A 77 8.04 11.80 15.38
N LYS A 78 8.08 11.49 14.09
CA LYS A 78 9.31 11.24 13.34
C LYS A 78 9.85 12.58 12.86
N SER A 79 11.12 12.85 13.16
CA SER A 79 11.81 14.05 12.69
C SER A 79 12.36 13.85 11.27
N PRO A 80 12.63 14.94 10.53
CA PRO A 80 13.37 14.86 9.27
C PRO A 80 14.65 14.01 9.41
N GLY A 81 14.93 13.17 8.42
CA GLY A 81 16.05 12.23 8.42
C GLY A 81 15.80 10.91 9.16
N SER A 82 14.67 10.75 9.85
CA SER A 82 14.31 9.46 10.46
C SER A 82 14.03 8.41 9.38
N ILE A 83 14.49 7.18 9.59
CA ILE A 83 14.08 6.04 8.79
C ILE A 83 12.70 5.60 9.27
N VAL A 84 11.78 5.44 8.34
CA VAL A 84 10.52 4.71 8.52
C VAL A 84 10.67 3.37 7.84
N ASP A 85 10.36 2.31 8.58
CA ASP A 85 10.24 0.94 8.08
C ASP A 85 8.88 0.43 8.55
N LEU A 86 7.90 0.55 7.65
CA LEU A 86 6.49 0.32 7.91
C LEU A 86 6.05 -0.97 7.21
N MET A 87 5.25 -1.74 7.94
CA MET A 87 4.56 -2.93 7.43
C MET A 87 3.07 -2.73 7.68
N ILE A 88 2.27 -2.74 6.61
CA ILE A 88 0.81 -2.68 6.68
C ILE A 88 0.28 -4.00 6.15
N GLU A 89 -0.63 -4.61 6.89
CA GLU A 89 -1.26 -5.87 6.53
C GLU A 89 -2.77 -5.64 6.48
N TRP A 90 -3.42 -6.17 5.46
CA TRP A 90 -4.88 -6.22 5.41
C TRP A 90 -5.37 -7.55 4.90
N CYS A 91 -6.60 -7.88 5.30
CA CYS A 91 -7.31 -9.06 4.85
C CYS A 91 -8.58 -8.59 4.14
N TRP A 92 -8.74 -9.02 2.89
CA TRP A 92 -9.99 -8.87 2.17
C TRP A 92 -10.90 -10.06 2.50
N PRO A 93 -12.02 -9.85 3.23
CA PRO A 93 -12.90 -10.94 3.62
C PRO A 93 -13.62 -11.51 2.39
N ASN A 94 -13.67 -12.85 2.29
CA ASN A 94 -14.48 -13.59 1.32
C ASN A 94 -14.52 -12.98 -0.08
N MET A 95 -13.52 -13.25 -0.94
CA MET A 95 -13.57 -12.76 -2.33
C MET A 95 -14.90 -13.15 -3.00
N LEU A 96 -15.80 -12.15 -3.08
CA LEU A 96 -16.93 -12.06 -3.97
C LEU A 96 -16.38 -12.09 -5.41
N ASN A 97 -17.24 -12.08 -6.41
CA ASN A 97 -16.80 -11.98 -7.80
C ASN A 97 -16.10 -10.62 -8.02
N ILE A 98 -14.82 -10.49 -7.64
CA ILE A 98 -14.02 -9.29 -7.88
C ILE A 98 -13.83 -9.22 -9.39
N THR A 99 -14.51 -8.26 -9.99
CA THR A 99 -14.26 -7.81 -11.34
C THR A 99 -12.99 -6.94 -11.33
N ASP A 100 -12.04 -7.37 -12.14
CA ASP A 100 -10.93 -6.64 -12.75
C ASP A 100 -9.67 -6.26 -11.95
N CYS A 101 -9.65 -5.56 -10.79
CA CYS A 101 -8.39 -5.20 -10.07
C CYS A 101 -8.60 -4.56 -8.68
N ASP A 102 -7.69 -4.78 -7.73
CA ASP A 102 -7.54 -3.94 -6.52
C ASP A 102 -6.51 -2.84 -6.76
N TYR A 103 -6.65 -1.67 -6.11
CA TYR A 103 -5.56 -0.71 -6.07
C TYR A 103 -5.41 0.05 -4.75
N THR A 104 -4.15 0.34 -4.44
CA THR A 104 -3.72 1.08 -3.27
C THR A 104 -2.89 2.28 -3.72
N THR A 105 -3.19 3.45 -3.19
CA THR A 105 -2.36 4.64 -3.36
C THR A 105 -1.59 4.93 -2.09
N LEU A 106 -0.32 5.24 -2.27
CA LEU A 106 0.57 5.55 -1.15
C LEU A 106 0.69 7.06 -0.98
N PRO A 107 0.60 7.56 0.26
CA PRO A 107 0.85 8.96 0.51
C PRO A 107 2.30 9.24 0.14
N ASN A 108 2.49 10.35 -0.53
CA ASN A 108 3.80 10.91 -0.73
C ASN A 108 4.46 11.11 0.64
N PHE A 109 5.65 10.53 0.85
CA PHE A 109 6.55 10.90 1.97
C PHE A 109 7.07 12.36 1.85
N LEU A 110 6.50 13.13 0.92
CA LEU A 110 6.81 14.49 0.46
C LEU A 110 8.28 14.58 0.06
N ALA A 111 8.52 14.07 -1.15
CA ALA A 111 9.77 13.89 -1.86
C ALA A 111 10.59 15.19 -2.07
N GLY A 112 11.07 15.77 -0.97
CA GLY A 112 12.24 16.64 -0.94
C GLY A 112 13.49 15.97 -0.39
N THR A 113 13.36 14.86 0.36
CA THR A 113 14.52 14.20 1.00
C THR A 113 14.41 12.67 1.14
N VAL A 114 13.41 12.03 0.52
CA VAL A 114 13.42 10.56 0.44
C VAL A 114 14.56 10.21 -0.51
N LYS A 115 15.66 9.69 0.02
CA LYS A 115 16.83 9.34 -0.81
C LYS A 115 16.63 8.00 -1.51
N HIS A 116 15.87 7.11 -0.89
CA HIS A 116 15.61 5.77 -1.36
C HIS A 116 14.23 5.33 -0.86
N LEU A 117 13.40 4.84 -1.76
CA LEU A 117 12.10 4.25 -1.48
C LEU A 117 12.15 2.77 -1.86
N LYS A 118 11.88 1.89 -0.91
CA LYS A 118 11.66 0.47 -1.17
C LYS A 118 10.24 0.09 -0.79
N MET A 119 9.53 -0.51 -1.74
CA MET A 119 8.18 -1.02 -1.58
C MET A 119 8.15 -2.49 -1.96
N SER A 120 7.52 -3.33 -1.14
CA SER A 120 7.18 -4.69 -1.56
C SER A 120 5.77 -5.06 -1.16
N LEU A 121 5.03 -5.63 -2.11
CA LEU A 121 3.73 -6.24 -1.88
C LEU A 121 3.94 -7.76 -1.84
N GLU A 122 3.47 -8.38 -0.77
CA GLU A 122 3.55 -9.82 -0.53
C GLU A 122 2.13 -10.37 -0.43
N CYS A 123 1.80 -11.36 -1.25
CA CYS A 123 0.69 -12.25 -0.95
C CYS A 123 1.09 -13.15 0.22
N LYS A 124 0.14 -13.41 1.11
CA LYS A 124 0.28 -14.45 2.12
C LYS A 124 -0.74 -15.55 1.84
N GLU A 125 -0.36 -16.78 2.21
CA GLU A 125 -1.17 -17.99 2.05
C GLU A 125 -1.25 -18.45 0.58
N ASP A 126 -2.00 -19.52 0.27
CA ASP A 126 -2.00 -20.23 -1.03
C ASP A 126 -2.62 -19.42 -2.20
N ILE A 127 -2.33 -18.12 -2.29
CA ILE A 127 -2.86 -17.18 -3.28
C ILE A 127 -1.67 -16.46 -3.92
N GLY A 128 -1.57 -16.54 -5.25
CA GLY A 128 -0.54 -15.83 -6.02
C GLY A 128 -1.05 -14.51 -6.60
N PHE A 129 -0.14 -13.65 -7.07
CA PHE A 129 -0.54 -12.51 -7.89
C PHE A 129 -0.85 -12.96 -9.32
N LYS A 130 -1.97 -12.49 -9.88
CA LYS A 130 -2.28 -12.59 -11.31
C LYS A 130 -1.50 -11.56 -12.12
N SER A 131 -1.45 -10.35 -11.60
CA SER A 131 -0.68 -9.24 -12.15
C SER A 131 -0.51 -8.17 -11.10
N ALA A 132 0.51 -7.33 -11.23
CA ALA A 132 0.52 -6.04 -10.57
C ALA A 132 1.27 -5.00 -11.38
N SER A 133 0.82 -3.76 -11.20
CA SER A 133 1.40 -2.62 -11.90
C SER A 133 1.59 -1.48 -10.92
N ILE A 134 2.72 -0.78 -11.02
CA ILE A 134 3.00 0.42 -10.24
C ILE A 134 3.01 1.59 -11.20
N TYR A 135 2.19 2.60 -10.90
CA TYR A 135 2.15 3.85 -11.61
C TYR A 135 2.65 4.99 -10.72
N LYS A 136 3.30 5.97 -11.35
CA LYS A 136 3.67 7.26 -10.75
C LYS A 136 2.73 8.34 -11.28
N TYR A 137 2.15 9.12 -10.39
CA TYR A 137 1.34 10.27 -10.76
C TYR A 137 1.78 11.50 -9.99
N LYS A 138 1.88 12.65 -10.65
CA LYS A 138 2.14 13.95 -10.02
C LYS A 138 1.14 14.96 -10.57
N VAL A 139 0.65 15.84 -9.71
CA VAL A 139 -0.21 16.96 -10.13
C VAL A 139 0.50 17.77 -11.23
N GLY A 140 -0.15 17.91 -12.38
CA GLY A 140 0.40 18.53 -13.58
C GLY A 140 0.89 17.55 -14.64
N MET A 141 0.84 16.23 -14.39
CA MET A 141 0.97 15.22 -15.45
C MET A 141 -0.38 14.98 -16.14
N ASP A 142 -0.37 14.80 -17.45
CA ASP A 142 -1.60 14.49 -18.22
C ASP A 142 -2.22 13.14 -17.83
N LYS A 143 -1.37 12.18 -17.46
CA LYS A 143 -1.77 10.84 -17.01
C LYS A 143 -0.71 10.23 -16.09
N ALA A 144 -1.10 9.22 -15.33
CA ALA A 144 -0.15 8.43 -14.56
C ALA A 144 0.85 7.69 -15.49
N GLN A 145 2.10 7.64 -15.09
CA GLN A 145 3.19 6.95 -15.79
C GLN A 145 3.34 5.54 -15.22
N LEU A 146 3.23 4.52 -16.06
CA LEU A 146 3.56 3.14 -15.69
C LEU A 146 5.07 3.03 -15.40
N ILE A 147 5.41 2.45 -14.25
CA ILE A 147 6.79 2.26 -13.79
C ILE A 147 7.18 0.78 -13.83
N LEU A 148 6.27 -0.07 -13.36
CA LEU A 148 6.46 -1.52 -13.28
C LEU A 148 5.15 -2.16 -13.72
N ASP A 149 5.24 -3.20 -14.53
CA ASP A 149 4.12 -4.01 -14.96
C ASP A 149 4.57 -5.47 -14.95
N VAL A 150 3.91 -6.31 -14.17
CA VAL A 150 4.32 -7.68 -13.93
C VAL A 150 3.11 -8.59 -14.04
N ASP A 151 3.25 -9.71 -14.75
CA ASP A 151 2.23 -10.75 -14.90
C ASP A 151 2.63 -12.07 -14.22
N MET A 152 1.68 -13.01 -14.16
CA MET A 152 1.84 -14.35 -13.55
C MET A 152 3.06 -15.14 -14.01
N SER A 153 3.60 -14.89 -15.20
CA SER A 153 4.74 -15.67 -15.69
C SER A 153 6.04 -15.33 -14.95
N GLU A 154 6.08 -14.22 -14.21
CA GLU A 154 7.27 -13.70 -13.53
C GLU A 154 7.15 -13.59 -12.00
N ILE A 155 5.95 -13.82 -11.42
CA ILE A 155 5.70 -13.60 -9.98
C ILE A 155 5.49 -14.92 -9.25
N THR A 156 6.26 -15.14 -8.17
CA THR A 156 5.98 -16.20 -7.21
C THR A 156 4.98 -15.73 -6.17
N ASP A 157 5.34 -14.82 -5.26
CA ASP A 157 4.41 -14.30 -4.23
C ASP A 157 4.70 -12.85 -3.80
N THR A 158 5.69 -12.21 -4.40
CA THR A 158 6.20 -10.90 -3.95
C THR A 158 6.53 -10.02 -5.14
N ILE A 159 6.10 -8.76 -5.08
CA ILE A 159 6.38 -7.74 -6.08
C ILE A 159 7.10 -6.62 -5.37
N SER A 160 8.28 -6.26 -5.85
CA SER A 160 9.13 -5.25 -5.22
C SER A 160 9.50 -4.15 -6.20
N TYR A 161 9.54 -2.92 -5.70
CA TYR A 161 9.99 -1.76 -6.44
C TYR A 161 10.89 -0.90 -5.55
N GLU A 162 12.00 -0.46 -6.14
CA GLU A 162 12.96 0.41 -5.50
C GLU A 162 13.24 1.61 -6.40
N GLU A 163 13.28 2.81 -5.82
CA GLU A 163 13.64 4.04 -6.53
C GLU A 163 14.57 4.89 -5.66
N ASP A 164 15.68 5.31 -6.26
CA ASP A 164 16.54 6.34 -5.70
C ASP A 164 16.03 7.73 -6.10
N ASN A 165 16.01 8.64 -5.14
CA ASN A 165 15.53 10.02 -5.32
C ASN A 165 14.15 10.10 -6.00
N PRO A 166 13.09 9.47 -5.44
CA PRO A 166 11.73 9.50 -5.97
C PRO A 166 11.25 10.92 -6.25
N LEU A 167 10.39 11.06 -7.26
CA LEU A 167 9.96 12.35 -7.79
C LEU A 167 9.23 13.20 -6.73
N MET A 168 9.65 14.46 -6.60
CA MET A 168 8.98 15.41 -5.70
C MET A 168 7.49 15.52 -6.02
N ASN A 169 6.65 15.31 -5.00
CA ASN A 169 5.20 15.45 -5.10
C ASN A 169 4.51 14.44 -6.01
N SER A 170 5.08 13.24 -6.17
CA SER A 170 4.40 12.12 -6.81
C SER A 170 3.74 11.16 -5.81
N THR A 171 2.59 10.64 -6.23
CA THR A 171 1.87 9.51 -5.65
C THR A 171 2.25 8.25 -6.42
N TYR A 172 2.45 7.16 -5.70
CA TYR A 172 2.62 5.83 -6.28
C TYR A 172 1.30 5.08 -6.13
N ILE A 173 0.81 4.56 -7.24
CA ILE A 173 -0.43 3.82 -7.32
C ILE A 173 -0.06 2.39 -7.66
N LEU A 174 -0.37 1.47 -6.75
CA LEU A 174 -0.15 0.04 -6.89
C LEU A 174 -1.47 -0.62 -7.25
N TYR A 175 -1.56 -1.17 -8.45
CA TYR A 175 -2.64 -2.05 -8.88
C TYR A 175 -2.17 -3.48 -8.72
N TYR A 176 -3.04 -4.36 -8.24
CA TYR A 176 -2.76 -5.79 -8.26
C TYR A 176 -4.05 -6.59 -8.44
N GLU A 177 -3.88 -7.76 -9.04
CA GLU A 177 -4.89 -8.78 -9.16
C GLU A 177 -4.30 -10.07 -8.59
N VAL A 178 -5.12 -10.92 -7.96
CA VAL A 178 -4.70 -12.20 -7.40
C VAL A 178 -5.26 -13.37 -8.19
N ALA A 179 -4.48 -14.44 -8.33
CA ALA A 179 -4.87 -15.67 -9.00
C ALA A 179 -5.60 -16.61 -8.03
N ARG A 180 -6.63 -17.31 -8.53
CA ARG A 180 -7.42 -18.30 -7.79
C ARG A 180 -6.84 -19.70 -7.88
#